data_AF-V6M0A4-F1
#
_entry.id   AF-V6M0A4-F1
#
_cell.length_a   1.000
_cell.length_b   1.000
_cell.length_c   1.000
_cell.angle_alpha   90.00
_cell.angle_beta   90.00
_cell.angle_gamma   90.00
#
_symmetry.space_group_name_H-M   'P 1'
#
loop_
_entity.id
_entity.type
_entity.pdbx_description
1 polymer ?
#
loop_
_entity_poly.entity_id
_entity_poly.type
_entity_poly.pdbx_seq_one_letter_code
_entity_poly.pdbx_strand_id
1 'polypeptide(L)'
;MDDYDSYSQQLLSQTTTVQVRGEHYIDLEYIFTNFTEAYNLSGIIISSQFKNLPSCRKQYHLDEEILNKSSFQWNSLKSQCFAVVATALGIQKVKPVSIQRYMPSEWNLSPIIIGNHLQKYRLTLIKEQLLQSGSDIQNTMVPTKFKEIVAIKEIIGYWQDNLFVEFSYQQIQSYVQSLIMEFKSE
;
A
#
# COMPACT_ATOMS: atom_id res chain seq x y z
N MET A 1 26.47 30.63 -21.65
CA MET A 1 25.58 29.72 -20.87
C MET A 1 25.85 28.31 -21.38
N ASP A 2 27.14 27.93 -21.43
CA ASP A 2 27.64 26.83 -22.28
C ASP A 2 28.50 25.84 -21.48
N ASP A 3 28.79 26.13 -20.21
CA ASP A 3 29.63 25.28 -19.36
C ASP A 3 28.90 24.02 -18.84
N TYR A 4 27.57 24.03 -18.86
CA TYR A 4 26.76 22.90 -18.38
C TYR A 4 26.73 21.73 -19.37
N ASP A 5 26.72 22.00 -20.68
CA ASP A 5 26.72 20.96 -21.71
C ASP A 5 28.07 20.25 -21.80
N SER A 6 29.17 20.99 -21.65
CA SER A 6 30.53 20.43 -21.63
C SER A 6 30.74 19.47 -20.45
N TYR A 7 30.26 19.85 -19.26
CA TYR A 7 30.33 19.01 -18.06
C TYR A 7 29.48 17.74 -18.18
N SER A 8 28.29 17.87 -18.77
CA SER A 8 27.38 16.74 -19.02
C SER A 8 27.99 15.71 -19.97
N GLN A 9 28.66 16.16 -21.04
CA GLN A 9 29.30 15.27 -21.99
C GLN A 9 30.56 14.60 -21.44
N GLN A 10 31.35 15.30 -20.62
CA GLN A 10 32.49 14.69 -19.91
C GLN A 10 32.03 13.57 -18.97
N LEU A 11 30.97 13.76 -18.20
CA LEU A 11 30.42 12.70 -17.33
C LEU A 11 29.86 11.51 -18.10
N LEU A 12 29.20 11.73 -19.24
CA LEU A 12 28.70 10.65 -20.11
C LEU A 12 29.86 9.83 -20.73
N SER A 13 30.99 10.47 -21.03
CA SER A 13 32.19 9.78 -21.55
C SER A 13 32.94 8.96 -20.48
N GLN A 14 32.72 9.24 -19.20
CA GLN A 14 33.36 8.56 -18.08
C GLN A 14 32.46 7.50 -17.41
N THR A 15 31.19 7.42 -17.79
CA THR A 15 30.22 6.54 -17.14
C THR A 15 29.90 5.32 -18.00
N THR A 16 29.70 4.20 -17.30
CA THR A 16 29.32 2.86 -17.77
C THR A 16 27.93 2.88 -18.41
N THR A 17 27.80 3.61 -19.51
CA THR A 17 26.60 3.63 -20.34
C THR A 17 26.80 2.71 -21.54
N VAL A 18 25.78 1.92 -21.85
CA VAL A 18 25.77 1.06 -23.02
C VAL A 18 24.88 1.73 -24.07
N GLN A 19 25.41 1.93 -25.27
CA GLN A 19 24.61 2.45 -26.38
C GLN A 19 23.95 1.30 -27.12
N VAL A 20 22.62 1.30 -27.21
CA VAL A 20 21.85 0.30 -27.94
C VAL A 20 20.92 1.02 -28.90
N ARG A 21 21.15 0.82 -30.21
CA ARG A 21 20.35 1.44 -31.29
C ARG A 21 20.29 2.98 -31.24
N GLY A 22 21.38 3.61 -30.82
CA GLY A 22 21.49 5.08 -30.74
C GLY A 22 21.00 5.67 -29.41
N GLU A 23 20.35 4.88 -28.57
CA GLU A 23 19.90 5.27 -27.23
C GLU A 23 20.96 4.87 -26.17
N HIS A 24 21.13 5.70 -25.14
CA HIS A 24 22.09 5.44 -24.05
C HIS A 24 21.38 4.88 -22.82
N TYR A 25 21.88 3.77 -22.29
CA TYR A 25 21.36 3.10 -21.10
C TYR A 25 22.43 3.04 -20.01
N ILE A 26 22.05 3.17 -18.74
CA ILE A 26 22.97 2.94 -17.62
C ILE A 26 23.06 1.43 -17.37
N ASP A 27 24.27 0.90 -17.27
CA ASP A 27 24.51 -0.50 -16.90
C ASP A 27 23.91 -0.81 -15.50
N LEU A 28 23.10 -1.86 -15.43
CA LEU A 28 22.44 -2.28 -14.19
C LEU A 28 23.46 -2.70 -13.12
N GLU A 29 24.57 -3.32 -13.48
CA GLU A 29 25.60 -3.73 -12.51
C GLU A 29 26.26 -2.53 -11.82
N TYR A 30 26.38 -1.41 -12.53
CA TYR A 30 26.89 -0.16 -11.98
C TYR A 30 25.91 0.48 -10.98
N ILE A 31 24.60 0.41 -11.25
CA ILE A 31 23.55 0.90 -10.35
C ILE A 31 23.58 0.17 -9.01
N PHE A 32 23.78 -1.15 -9.03
CA PHE A 32 23.85 -1.94 -7.81
C PHE A 32 25.10 -1.65 -6.98
N THR A 33 26.20 -1.27 -7.62
CA THR A 33 27.48 -1.01 -6.95
C THR A 33 27.60 0.44 -6.44
N ASN A 34 26.99 1.40 -7.13
CA ASN A 34 27.15 2.85 -6.86
C ASN A 34 25.80 3.60 -6.84
N PHE A 35 24.84 3.08 -6.06
CA PHE A 35 23.44 3.52 -6.07
C PHE A 35 23.24 5.04 -5.91
N THR A 36 23.95 5.69 -5.00
CA THR A 36 23.82 7.14 -4.76
C THR A 36 24.27 7.98 -5.96
N GLU A 37 25.34 7.55 -6.62
CA GLU A 37 25.90 8.23 -7.79
C GLU A 37 25.03 7.99 -9.03
N ALA A 38 24.54 6.75 -9.19
CA ALA A 38 23.55 6.39 -10.21
C ALA A 38 22.22 7.15 -10.04
N TYR A 39 21.76 7.38 -8.81
CA TYR A 39 20.57 8.18 -8.54
C TYR A 39 20.76 9.64 -8.98
N ASN A 40 21.91 10.24 -8.67
CA ASN A 40 22.24 11.59 -9.10
C ASN A 40 22.38 11.70 -10.62
N LEU A 41 23.00 10.71 -11.27
CA LEU A 41 23.12 10.61 -12.72
C LEU A 41 21.75 10.43 -13.40
N SER A 42 20.84 9.66 -12.81
CA SER A 42 19.48 9.48 -13.34
C SER A 42 18.71 10.80 -13.37
N GLY A 43 18.88 11.65 -12.35
CA GLY A 43 18.31 13.00 -12.33
C GLY A 43 18.82 13.88 -13.47
N ILE A 44 20.10 13.76 -13.83
CA ILE A 44 20.72 14.51 -14.92
C ILE A 44 20.20 14.01 -16.29
N ILE A 45 20.15 12.69 -16.52
CA ILE A 45 19.63 12.09 -17.77
C ILE A 45 18.15 12.43 -17.98
N ILE A 46 17.34 12.37 -16.92
CA ILE A 46 15.92 12.78 -16.98
C ILE A 46 15.83 14.29 -17.28
N SER A 47 16.69 15.12 -16.68
CA SER A 47 16.64 16.57 -16.94
C SER A 47 17.10 16.97 -18.34
N SER A 48 18.02 16.22 -18.96
CA SER A 48 18.57 16.54 -20.29
C SER A 48 17.66 16.06 -21.43
N GLN A 49 17.03 14.89 -21.29
CA GLN A 49 16.12 14.34 -22.29
C GLN A 49 14.75 15.04 -22.33
N PHE A 50 14.30 15.62 -21.20
CA PHE A 50 12.97 16.25 -21.11
C PHE A 50 12.94 17.75 -21.47
N LYS A 51 14.07 18.40 -21.75
CA LYS A 51 14.10 19.83 -22.15
C LYS A 51 13.46 20.11 -23.52
N ASN A 52 13.36 19.09 -24.40
CA ASN A 52 12.81 19.23 -25.75
C ASN A 52 11.49 18.45 -25.98
N LEU A 53 10.91 17.84 -24.94
CA LEU A 53 9.60 17.22 -25.07
C LEU A 53 8.51 18.29 -24.85
N PRO A 54 7.55 18.47 -25.78
CA PRO A 54 6.44 19.37 -25.55
C PRO A 54 5.74 18.94 -24.27
N SER A 55 5.63 19.87 -23.31
CA SER A 55 5.01 19.70 -21.99
C SER A 55 3.95 18.61 -22.05
N CYS A 56 4.30 17.39 -21.61
CA CYS A 56 3.35 16.30 -21.46
C CYS A 56 2.56 16.54 -20.17
N ARG A 57 1.93 17.72 -20.07
CA ARG A 57 0.67 17.90 -19.38
C ARG A 57 -0.41 17.25 -20.23
N LYS A 58 -0.31 15.94 -20.45
CA LYS A 58 -1.53 15.16 -20.59
C LYS A 58 -2.11 15.10 -19.18
N GLN A 59 -2.91 16.12 -18.87
CA GLN A 59 -3.90 16.04 -17.81
C GLN A 59 -4.55 14.66 -17.91
N TYR A 60 -4.61 13.99 -16.77
CA TYR A 60 -5.38 12.77 -16.55
C TYR A 60 -6.86 13.07 -16.82
N HIS A 61 -7.25 13.19 -18.09
CA HIS A 61 -8.64 13.33 -18.52
C HIS A 61 -9.28 11.96 -18.83
N LEU A 62 -8.59 10.86 -18.54
CA LEU A 62 -9.14 9.51 -18.72
C LEU A 62 -10.06 9.05 -17.57
N ASP A 63 -10.17 9.80 -16.48
CA ASP A 63 -10.79 9.28 -15.26
C ASP A 63 -12.20 9.79 -14.96
N GLU A 64 -12.75 10.80 -15.64
CA GLU A 64 -14.08 11.33 -15.23
C GLU A 64 -15.24 10.34 -15.51
N GLU A 65 -15.21 9.57 -16.60
CA GLU A 65 -16.21 8.53 -16.85
C GLU A 65 -15.99 7.26 -16.00
N ILE A 66 -14.77 7.02 -15.52
CA ILE A 66 -14.46 5.94 -14.57
C ILE A 66 -14.81 6.37 -13.12
N LEU A 67 -14.68 7.67 -12.80
CA LEU A 67 -15.05 8.30 -11.53
C LEU A 67 -16.57 8.37 -11.30
N ASN A 68 -17.38 8.29 -12.37
CA ASN A 68 -18.84 8.24 -12.27
C ASN A 68 -19.39 6.86 -11.87
N LYS A 69 -18.56 5.83 -11.74
CA LYS A 69 -18.94 4.63 -10.99
C LYS A 69 -18.90 4.99 -9.50
N SER A 70 -20.08 5.06 -8.87
CA SER A 70 -20.29 5.35 -7.45
C SER A 70 -19.08 4.98 -6.60
N SER A 71 -18.32 5.98 -6.16
CA SER A 71 -17.11 5.75 -5.39
C SER A 71 -17.46 4.89 -4.17
N PHE A 72 -16.79 3.75 -4.03
CA PHE A 72 -17.05 2.86 -2.90
C PHE A 72 -16.80 3.62 -1.59
N GLN A 73 -17.78 3.60 -0.68
CA GLN A 73 -17.67 4.24 0.62
C GLN A 73 -17.60 3.21 1.76
N TRP A 74 -16.62 3.41 2.64
CA TRP A 74 -16.47 2.69 3.90
C TRP A 74 -17.45 3.26 4.93
N ASN A 75 -18.62 2.66 5.05
CA ASN A 75 -19.53 2.95 6.16
C ASN A 75 -19.05 2.27 7.46
N SER A 76 -19.76 2.50 8.56
CA SER A 76 -19.41 1.94 9.87
C SER A 76 -19.29 0.41 9.82
N LEU A 77 -20.36 -0.29 9.41
CA LEU A 77 -20.40 -1.76 9.33
C LEU A 77 -19.26 -2.35 8.51
N LYS A 78 -19.02 -1.83 7.30
CA LYS A 78 -17.93 -2.31 6.42
C LYS A 78 -16.56 -2.12 7.07
N SER A 79 -16.37 -0.98 7.75
CA SER A 79 -15.11 -0.69 8.45
C SER A 79 -14.90 -1.61 9.65
N GLN A 80 -15.96 -1.94 10.39
CA GLN A 80 -15.90 -2.88 11.50
C GLN A 80 -15.62 -4.31 11.02
N CYS A 81 -16.29 -4.77 9.96
CA CYS A 81 -16.02 -6.08 9.34
C CYS A 81 -14.57 -6.17 8.84
N PHE A 82 -14.07 -5.11 8.19
CA PHE A 82 -12.67 -5.01 7.79
C PHE A 82 -11.73 -5.17 8.99
N ALA A 83 -12.00 -4.45 10.09
CA ALA A 83 -11.17 -4.49 11.29
C ALA A 83 -11.13 -5.89 11.90
N VAL A 84 -12.28 -6.57 12.01
CA VAL A 84 -12.38 -7.96 12.46
C VAL A 84 -11.50 -8.88 11.61
N VAL A 85 -11.66 -8.84 10.28
CA VAL A 85 -10.91 -9.71 9.37
C VAL A 85 -9.41 -9.41 9.42
N ALA A 86 -9.03 -8.13 9.38
CA ALA A 86 -7.63 -7.73 9.37
C ALA A 86 -6.91 -8.11 10.67
N THR A 87 -7.58 -7.99 11.82
CA THR A 87 -7.06 -8.44 13.11
C THR A 87 -6.99 -9.97 13.17
N ALA A 88 -8.04 -10.69 12.72
CA ALA A 88 -8.05 -12.15 12.74
C ALA A 88 -6.93 -12.76 11.88
N LEU A 89 -6.63 -12.18 10.72
CA LEU A 89 -5.55 -12.63 9.84
C LEU A 89 -4.14 -12.18 10.29
N GLY A 90 -4.05 -11.33 11.32
CA GLY A 90 -2.79 -10.74 11.78
C GLY A 90 -2.42 -9.47 11.01
N ILE A 91 -2.71 -8.32 11.62
CA ILE A 91 -2.59 -7.01 10.98
C ILE A 91 -1.18 -6.70 10.48
N GLN A 92 -0.14 -7.28 11.09
CA GLN A 92 1.27 -7.02 10.72
C GLN A 92 1.55 -7.45 9.27
N LYS A 93 1.13 -8.66 8.88
CA LYS A 93 1.54 -9.29 7.61
C LYS A 93 0.40 -9.56 6.65
N VAL A 94 -0.85 -9.29 7.05
CA VAL A 94 -2.02 -9.52 6.19
C VAL A 94 -1.91 -8.76 4.86
N LYS A 95 -2.31 -9.43 3.78
CA LYS A 95 -2.36 -8.89 2.41
C LYS A 95 -3.81 -8.55 2.03
N PRO A 96 -4.04 -7.54 1.17
CA PRO A 96 -5.40 -7.16 0.76
C PRO A 96 -6.20 -8.29 0.11
N VAL A 97 -5.55 -9.12 -0.71
CA VAL A 97 -6.18 -10.29 -1.35
C VAL A 97 -6.69 -11.30 -0.32
N SER A 98 -5.98 -11.47 0.81
CA SER A 98 -6.41 -12.37 1.87
C SER A 98 -7.66 -11.84 2.56
N ILE A 99 -7.72 -10.53 2.87
CA ILE A 99 -8.88 -9.89 3.48
C ILE A 99 -10.11 -10.01 2.57
N GLN A 100 -9.94 -9.77 1.26
CA GLN A 100 -11.03 -9.79 0.29
C GLN A 100 -11.84 -11.10 0.33
N ARG A 101 -11.19 -12.24 0.59
CA ARG A 101 -11.83 -13.57 0.65
C ARG A 101 -12.85 -13.70 1.79
N TYR A 102 -12.74 -12.86 2.82
CA TYR A 102 -13.63 -12.90 3.98
C TYR A 102 -14.72 -11.83 3.95
N MET A 103 -14.58 -10.86 3.04
CA MET A 103 -15.54 -9.77 2.93
C MET A 103 -16.77 -10.21 2.12
N PRO A 104 -17.97 -9.71 2.45
CA PRO A 104 -19.17 -9.97 1.67
C PRO A 104 -19.02 -9.60 0.19
N SER A 105 -19.33 -10.55 -0.70
CA SER A 105 -19.15 -10.41 -2.15
C SER A 105 -19.96 -9.27 -2.75
N GLU A 106 -21.13 -8.98 -2.18
CA GLU A 106 -22.06 -7.92 -2.59
C GLU A 106 -21.47 -6.52 -2.44
N TRP A 107 -20.40 -6.36 -1.65
CA TRP A 107 -19.72 -5.07 -1.50
C TRP A 107 -18.76 -4.75 -2.65
N ASN A 108 -18.54 -5.70 -3.57
CA ASN A 108 -17.70 -5.54 -4.76
C ASN A 108 -16.32 -4.94 -4.46
N LEU A 109 -15.72 -5.37 -3.35
CA LEU A 109 -14.42 -4.88 -2.91
C LEU A 109 -13.31 -5.40 -3.81
N SER A 110 -12.51 -4.51 -4.38
CA SER A 110 -11.26 -4.87 -5.05
C SER A 110 -10.09 -4.90 -4.05
N PRO A 111 -9.01 -5.67 -4.34
CA PRO A 111 -7.79 -5.64 -3.53
C PRO A 111 -7.20 -4.24 -3.36
N ILE A 112 -7.39 -3.36 -4.35
CA ILE A 112 -6.90 -1.97 -4.33
C ILE A 112 -7.63 -1.16 -3.24
N ILE A 113 -8.97 -1.25 -3.20
CA ILE A 113 -9.80 -0.56 -2.21
C ILE A 113 -9.43 -1.03 -0.79
N ILE A 114 -9.26 -2.33 -0.62
CA ILE A 114 -8.85 -2.94 0.66
C ILE A 114 -7.42 -2.51 1.03
N GLY A 115 -6.50 -2.48 0.06
CA GLY A 115 -5.11 -2.05 0.29
C GLY A 115 -5.02 -0.61 0.79
N ASN A 116 -5.76 0.31 0.16
CA ASN A 116 -5.85 1.70 0.59
C ASN A 116 -6.41 1.82 2.02
N HIS A 117 -7.42 1.02 2.36
CA HIS A 117 -7.98 1.02 3.72
C HIS A 117 -7.02 0.42 4.75
N LEU A 118 -6.35 -0.70 4.42
CA LEU A 118 -5.35 -1.35 5.27
C LEU A 118 -4.14 -0.44 5.53
N GLN A 119 -3.69 0.30 4.53
CA GLN A 119 -2.62 1.30 4.70
C GLN A 119 -3.03 2.38 5.69
N LYS A 120 -4.22 2.97 5.53
CA LYS A 120 -4.76 3.97 6.47
C LYS A 120 -4.90 3.38 7.87
N TYR A 121 -5.39 2.16 7.99
CA TYR A 121 -5.54 1.45 9.26
C TYR A 121 -4.19 1.30 9.99
N ARG A 122 -3.14 0.85 9.28
CA ARG A 122 -1.78 0.75 9.84
C ARG A 122 -1.19 2.12 10.21
N LEU A 123 -1.40 3.15 9.39
CA LEU A 123 -0.98 4.52 9.71
C LEU A 123 -1.67 5.05 10.97
N THR A 124 -2.96 4.75 11.15
CA THR A 124 -3.69 5.08 12.38
C THR A 124 -3.05 4.38 13.58
N LEU A 125 -2.69 3.10 13.49
CA LEU A 125 -1.99 2.38 14.56
C LEU A 125 -0.65 3.03 14.91
N ILE A 126 0.17 3.34 13.90
CA ILE A 126 1.48 3.99 14.09
C ILE A 126 1.30 5.30 14.87
N LYS A 127 0.32 6.12 14.48
CA LYS A 127 0.04 7.40 15.16
C LYS A 127 -0.48 7.21 16.58
N GLU A 128 -1.49 6.35 16.77
CA GLU A 128 -2.15 6.17 18.06
C GLU A 128 -1.26 5.49 19.10
N GLN A 129 -0.34 4.64 18.68
CA GLN A 129 0.55 3.88 19.57
C GLN A 129 1.98 4.41 19.59
N LEU A 130 2.25 5.54 18.93
CA LEU A 130 3.57 6.19 18.88
C LEU A 130 4.67 5.23 18.37
N LEU A 131 4.34 4.41 17.37
CA LEU A 131 5.29 3.50 16.75
C LEU A 131 6.26 4.28 15.85
N GLN A 132 7.48 3.79 15.70
CA GLN A 132 8.46 4.43 14.81
C GLN A 132 8.20 4.06 13.35
N SER A 133 7.71 2.84 13.11
CA SER A 133 7.52 2.32 11.77
C SER A 133 6.44 1.23 11.68
N GLY A 134 6.14 0.81 10.45
CA GLY A 134 5.20 -0.28 10.20
C GLY A 134 5.68 -1.66 10.67
N SER A 135 6.99 -1.86 10.89
CA SER A 135 7.50 -3.15 11.40
C SER A 135 7.17 -3.37 12.87
N ASP A 136 6.93 -2.29 13.62
CA ASP A 136 6.61 -2.32 15.06
C ASP A 136 5.16 -2.72 15.32
N ILE A 137 4.33 -2.80 14.28
CA ILE A 137 2.94 -3.23 14.38
C ILE A 137 2.88 -4.71 14.79
N GLN A 138 2.12 -5.00 15.84
CA GLN A 138 1.86 -6.36 16.34
C GLN A 138 0.42 -6.79 16.04
N ASN A 139 0.17 -8.10 15.99
CA ASN A 139 -1.17 -8.66 15.68
C ASN A 139 -2.24 -8.35 16.73
N THR A 140 -1.83 -8.01 17.96
CA THR A 140 -2.69 -7.60 19.07
C THR A 140 -3.15 -6.14 18.99
N MET A 141 -2.60 -5.35 18.07
CA MET A 141 -2.87 -3.92 17.95
C MET A 141 -4.11 -3.63 17.11
N VAL A 142 -4.98 -2.75 17.62
CA VAL A 142 -6.19 -2.28 16.93
C VAL A 142 -6.38 -0.76 17.17
N PRO A 143 -6.84 0.03 16.18
CA PRO A 143 -7.24 1.41 16.38
C PRO A 143 -8.30 1.55 17.47
N THR A 144 -8.23 2.65 18.23
CA THR A 144 -9.04 2.90 19.42
C THR A 144 -10.53 2.85 19.14
N LYS A 145 -10.96 3.35 17.98
CA LYS A 145 -12.37 3.31 17.54
C LYS A 145 -12.97 1.90 17.40
N PHE A 146 -12.13 0.86 17.34
CA PHE A 146 -12.56 -0.52 17.19
C PHE A 146 -12.30 -1.37 18.44
N LYS A 147 -11.66 -0.81 19.48
CA LYS A 147 -11.32 -1.54 20.71
C LYS A 147 -12.54 -2.09 21.44
N GLU A 148 -13.69 -1.43 21.32
CA GLU A 148 -14.92 -1.84 22.01
C GLU A 148 -15.72 -2.94 21.31
N ILE A 149 -15.34 -3.33 20.09
CA ILE A 149 -16.03 -4.40 19.36
C ILE A 149 -15.69 -5.74 20.01
N VAL A 150 -16.71 -6.46 20.48
CA VAL A 150 -16.58 -7.73 21.22
C VAL A 150 -15.74 -8.74 20.45
N ALA A 151 -16.05 -8.99 19.18
CA ALA A 151 -15.31 -9.92 18.32
C ALA A 151 -13.81 -9.58 18.24
N ILE A 152 -13.44 -8.30 18.20
CA ILE A 152 -12.03 -7.89 18.14
C ILE A 152 -11.31 -8.18 19.47
N LYS A 153 -11.97 -7.93 20.61
CA LYS A 153 -11.40 -8.25 21.94
C LYS A 153 -11.10 -9.75 22.05
N GLU A 154 -12.03 -10.59 21.61
CA GLU A 154 -11.86 -12.04 21.58
C GLU A 154 -10.68 -12.45 20.69
N ILE A 155 -10.63 -11.93 19.46
CA ILE A 155 -9.53 -12.19 18.51
C ILE A 155 -8.16 -11.79 19.09
N ILE A 156 -8.07 -10.63 19.75
CA ILE A 156 -6.82 -10.17 20.38
C ILE A 156 -6.38 -11.14 21.47
N GLY A 157 -7.32 -11.73 22.23
CA GLY A 157 -7.02 -12.74 23.24
C GLY A 157 -6.30 -13.96 22.67
N TYR A 158 -6.69 -14.43 21.48
CA TYR A 158 -5.99 -15.53 20.81
C TYR A 158 -4.57 -15.14 20.38
N TRP A 159 -4.36 -13.93 19.87
CA TRP A 159 -3.02 -13.46 19.48
C TRP A 159 -2.07 -13.26 20.66
N GLN A 160 -2.57 -13.20 21.89
CA GLN A 160 -1.75 -13.17 23.10
C GLN A 160 -1.26 -14.57 23.52
N ASP A 161 -1.87 -15.64 23.00
CA ASP A 161 -1.41 -17.01 23.22
C ASP A 161 -0.27 -17.36 22.26
N ASN A 162 0.89 -17.74 22.81
CA ASN A 162 2.06 -18.12 22.03
C ASN A 162 1.89 -19.43 21.24
N LEU A 163 0.88 -20.25 21.59
CA LEU A 163 0.55 -21.49 20.88
C LEU A 163 -0.45 -21.26 19.74
N PHE A 164 -1.05 -20.08 19.67
CA PHE A 164 -1.98 -19.75 18.61
C PHE A 164 -1.26 -19.54 17.28
N VAL A 165 -1.77 -20.19 16.23
CA VAL A 165 -1.20 -20.11 14.88
C VAL A 165 -2.04 -19.18 14.00
N GLU A 166 -3.29 -19.54 13.76
CA GLU A 166 -4.21 -18.78 12.92
C GLU A 166 -5.67 -19.21 13.16
N PHE A 167 -6.60 -18.36 12.74
CA PHE A 167 -8.02 -18.72 12.67
C PHE A 167 -8.31 -19.48 11.38
N SER A 168 -9.19 -20.48 11.48
CA SER A 168 -9.77 -21.14 10.32
C SER A 168 -10.70 -20.19 9.54
N TYR A 169 -10.96 -20.55 8.28
CA TYR A 169 -11.83 -19.76 7.42
C TYR A 169 -13.24 -19.58 8.04
N GLN A 170 -13.78 -20.65 8.62
CA GLN A 170 -15.11 -20.69 9.23
C GLN A 170 -15.19 -19.77 10.45
N GLN A 171 -14.16 -19.73 11.29
CA GLN A 171 -14.12 -18.86 12.48
C GLN A 171 -14.14 -17.39 12.10
N ILE A 172 -13.36 -17.00 11.08
CA ILE A 172 -13.35 -15.60 10.61
C ILE A 172 -14.72 -15.24 10.02
N GLN A 173 -15.29 -16.11 9.20
CA GLN A 173 -16.62 -15.91 8.63
C GLN A 173 -17.71 -15.78 9.70
N SER A 174 -17.66 -16.58 10.78
CA SER A 174 -18.65 -16.46 11.85
C SER A 174 -18.61 -15.08 12.53
N TYR A 175 -17.42 -14.52 12.79
CA TYR A 175 -17.32 -13.17 13.36
C TYR A 175 -17.91 -12.11 12.42
N VAL A 176 -17.62 -12.20 11.13
CA VAL A 176 -18.14 -11.26 10.12
C VAL A 176 -19.66 -11.36 10.02
N GLN A 177 -20.20 -12.58 9.99
CA GLN A 177 -21.65 -12.80 9.88
C GLN A 177 -22.40 -12.31 11.11
N SER A 178 -21.91 -12.58 12.32
CA SER A 178 -22.52 -12.08 13.56
C SER A 178 -22.63 -10.56 13.56
N LEU A 179 -21.55 -9.87 13.17
CA LEU A 179 -21.52 -8.40 13.11
C LEU A 179 -22.52 -7.84 12.09
N ILE A 180 -22.70 -8.51 10.94
CA ILE A 180 -23.69 -8.12 9.93
C ILE A 180 -25.12 -8.34 10.43
N MET A 181 -25.36 -9.41 11.21
CA MET A 181 -26.68 -9.69 11.77
C MET A 181 -27.05 -8.66 12.86
N GLU A 182 -26.11 -8.31 13.74
CA GLU A 182 -26.30 -7.29 14.77
C GLU A 182 -26.74 -5.95 14.15
N PHE A 183 -26.02 -5.48 13.12
CA PHE A 183 -26.34 -4.21 12.45
C PHE A 183 -27.67 -4.21 11.69
N LYS A 184 -28.19 -5.39 11.31
CA LYS A 184 -29.51 -5.51 10.67
C LYS A 184 -30.67 -5.50 11.67
N SER A 185 -30.38 -5.67 12.96
CA SER A 185 -31.38 -5.70 14.03
C SER A 185 -31.63 -4.32 14.67
N GLU A 186 -30.76 -3.36 14.40
CA GLU A 186 -30.88 -1.94 14.78
C GLU A 186 -31.73 -1.15 13.78
#